data_AF-A0AAD1KRZ9-F1
#
_entry.id   AF-A0AAD1KRZ9-F1
#
_cell.length_a   1.000
_cell.length_b   1.000
_cell.length_c   1.000
_cell.angle_alpha   90.00
_cell.angle_beta   90.00
_cell.angle_gamma   90.00
#
_symmetry.space_group_name_H-M   'P 1'
#
loop_
_entity.id
_entity.type
_entity.pdbx_description
1 polymer ?
#
loop_
_entity_poly.entity_id
_entity_poly.type
_entity_poly.pdbx_seq_one_letter_code
_entity_poly.pdbx_strand_id
1 'polypeptide(L)'
;MAVLVIAITATVTTVALYQHQEKSKVPLSHGELSDSLTSVPLDVYNQVGAGSASLQIQATGEKSDGSTKANFLYIGAEFCPFCAMERLSLTAALSRFGKFENLHDTISGSAEGKLSNIPTVTYKNYAYKSNYVNFKAFEIGDREGREIADIPKLEKQIFAIYSPNGGIPLTYWGDIVTFGPDSGTLLAGIKGAAVASALTNPNSKEAQSTIGGANLFSAEICSKTGGKPENVCSSSGVRSAAKRIR
;
A
#
# COMPACT_ATOMS: atom_id res chain seq x y z
N MET A 1 51.93 7.51 18.31
CA MET A 1 50.69 6.77 17.98
C MET A 1 49.70 7.75 17.34
N ALA A 2 49.65 7.86 16.00
CA ALA A 2 48.70 8.77 15.33
C ALA A 2 48.48 8.43 13.84
N VAL A 3 48.42 7.14 13.47
CA VAL A 3 48.25 6.74 12.05
C VAL A 3 47.09 5.76 11.83
N LEU A 4 46.41 5.29 12.88
CA LEU A 4 45.36 4.25 12.73
C LEU A 4 43.92 4.79 12.60
N VAL A 5 43.68 6.10 12.79
CA VAL A 5 42.30 6.65 12.86
C VAL A 5 41.79 7.13 11.49
N ILE A 6 42.67 7.61 10.59
CA ILE A 6 42.26 8.22 9.30
C ILE A 6 41.88 7.15 8.27
N ALA A 7 42.52 5.97 8.30
CA ALA A 7 42.19 4.88 7.37
C ALA A 7 40.82 4.23 7.69
N ILE A 8 40.46 4.13 8.97
CA ILE A 8 39.18 3.57 9.41
C ILE A 8 38.03 4.54 9.08
N THR A 9 38.20 5.85 9.25
CA THR A 9 37.16 6.83 8.90
C THR A 9 36.95 6.98 7.40
N ALA A 10 38.01 6.89 6.58
CA ALA A 10 37.90 6.91 5.12
C ALA A 10 37.24 5.63 4.56
N THR A 11 37.51 4.46 5.15
CA THR A 11 36.87 3.19 4.75
C THR A 11 35.42 3.11 5.21
N VAL A 12 35.09 3.59 6.42
CA VAL A 12 33.70 3.64 6.90
C VAL A 12 32.87 4.64 6.08
N THR A 13 33.43 5.81 5.73
CA THR A 13 32.71 6.78 4.88
C THR A 13 32.53 6.28 3.46
N THR A 14 33.53 5.65 2.84
CA THR A 14 33.39 5.06 1.50
C THR A 14 32.44 3.88 1.46
N VAL A 15 32.44 2.99 2.47
CA VAL A 15 31.46 1.88 2.58
C VAL A 15 30.05 2.42 2.84
N ALA A 16 29.89 3.44 3.69
CA ALA A 16 28.59 4.06 3.94
C ALA A 16 28.04 4.77 2.69
N LEU A 17 28.91 5.49 1.95
CA LEU A 17 28.54 6.11 0.67
C LEU A 17 28.21 5.06 -0.40
N TYR A 18 28.98 3.98 -0.48
CA TYR A 18 28.75 2.88 -1.42
C TYR A 18 27.43 2.15 -1.12
N GLN A 19 27.16 1.84 0.15
CA GLN A 19 25.88 1.24 0.57
C GLN A 19 24.69 2.20 0.36
N HIS A 20 24.89 3.50 0.54
CA HIS A 20 23.86 4.51 0.25
C HIS A 20 23.56 4.61 -1.26
N GLN A 21 24.59 4.47 -2.09
CA GLN A 21 24.52 4.50 -3.55
C GLN A 21 23.92 3.21 -4.13
N GLU A 22 24.20 2.04 -3.53
CA GLU A 22 23.56 0.75 -3.85
C GLU A 22 22.06 0.75 -3.49
N LYS A 23 21.69 1.24 -2.30
CA LYS A 23 20.27 1.39 -1.93
C LYS A 23 19.52 2.34 -2.84
N SER A 24 20.18 3.34 -3.44
CA SER A 24 19.57 4.26 -4.41
C SER A 24 19.30 3.64 -5.80
N LYS A 25 19.75 2.40 -6.05
CA LYS A 25 19.63 1.71 -7.35
C LYS A 25 18.77 0.45 -7.26
N VAL A 26 17.67 0.47 -6.51
CA VAL A 26 16.68 -0.61 -6.59
C VAL A 26 16.04 -0.56 -7.99
N PRO A 27 16.16 -1.63 -8.80
CA PRO A 27 15.55 -1.65 -10.13
C PRO A 27 14.03 -1.81 -10.03
N LEU A 28 13.32 -1.22 -11.00
CA LEU A 28 11.89 -1.45 -11.18
C LEU A 28 11.63 -2.91 -11.55
N SER A 29 10.44 -3.41 -11.20
CA SER A 29 10.01 -4.79 -11.48
C SER A 29 9.34 -4.96 -12.84
N HIS A 30 9.12 -3.86 -13.58
CA HIS A 30 8.60 -3.88 -14.95
C HIS A 30 7.31 -4.69 -15.16
N GLY A 31 6.42 -4.70 -14.16
CA GLY A 31 5.12 -5.38 -14.17
C GLY A 31 5.05 -6.62 -13.28
N GLU A 32 6.19 -7.20 -12.90
CA GLU A 32 6.22 -8.43 -12.10
C GLU A 32 5.52 -8.27 -10.74
N LEU A 33 5.67 -7.10 -10.09
CA LEU A 33 5.05 -6.86 -8.79
C LEU A 33 3.55 -6.61 -8.91
N SER A 34 3.12 -5.76 -9.84
CA SER A 34 1.71 -5.53 -10.13
C SER A 34 0.98 -6.80 -10.56
N ASP A 35 1.61 -7.64 -11.38
CA ASP A 35 1.04 -8.90 -11.82
C ASP A 35 0.85 -9.84 -10.62
N SER A 36 1.88 -10.02 -9.78
CA SER A 36 1.78 -10.85 -8.58
C SER A 36 0.69 -10.38 -7.63
N LEU A 37 0.57 -9.08 -7.37
CA LEU A 37 -0.47 -8.50 -6.50
C LEU A 37 -1.89 -8.76 -7.02
N THR A 38 -2.08 -8.73 -8.34
CA THR A 38 -3.40 -8.90 -8.96
C THR A 38 -3.77 -10.38 -9.16
N SER A 39 -2.83 -11.31 -8.99
CA SER A 39 -3.02 -12.74 -9.23
C SER A 39 -2.81 -13.63 -8.00
N VAL A 40 -2.77 -13.08 -6.78
CA VAL A 40 -2.58 -13.87 -5.54
C VAL A 40 -3.71 -14.91 -5.39
N PRO A 41 -3.39 -16.21 -5.22
CA PRO A 41 -4.41 -17.25 -5.05
C PRO A 41 -5.24 -17.08 -3.77
N LEU A 42 -6.53 -17.44 -3.84
CA LEU A 42 -7.45 -17.39 -2.68
C LEU A 42 -6.93 -18.18 -1.47
N ASP A 43 -6.25 -19.30 -1.70
CA ASP A 43 -5.64 -20.12 -0.64
C ASP A 43 -4.60 -19.34 0.17
N VAL A 44 -3.78 -18.50 -0.48
CA VAL A 44 -2.79 -17.65 0.21
C VAL A 44 -3.52 -16.66 1.13
N TYR A 45 -4.57 -15.99 0.65
CA TYR A 45 -5.40 -15.12 1.50
C TYR A 45 -5.98 -15.88 2.70
N ASN A 46 -6.46 -17.10 2.48
CA ASN A 46 -7.06 -17.91 3.54
C ASN A 46 -6.06 -18.35 4.60
N GLN A 47 -4.86 -18.77 4.19
CA GLN A 47 -3.79 -19.18 5.11
C GLN A 47 -3.20 -18.01 5.89
N VAL A 48 -3.05 -16.84 5.25
CA VAL A 48 -2.51 -15.64 5.91
C VAL A 48 -3.50 -15.06 6.94
N GLY A 49 -4.80 -15.04 6.65
CA GLY A 49 -5.75 -14.32 7.51
C GLY A 49 -5.41 -12.83 7.57
N ALA A 50 -5.47 -12.20 8.75
CA ALA A 50 -4.94 -10.84 8.92
C ALA A 50 -3.41 -10.77 9.06
N GLY A 51 -2.74 -11.92 9.18
CA GLY A 51 -1.29 -12.02 9.35
C GLY A 51 -0.72 -11.10 10.43
N SER A 52 0.36 -10.37 10.10
CA SER A 52 0.99 -9.38 10.98
C SER A 52 0.45 -7.95 10.77
N ALA A 53 -0.50 -7.77 9.86
CA ALA A 53 -1.03 -6.46 9.51
C ALA A 53 -1.96 -5.91 10.60
N SER A 54 -2.01 -4.59 10.68
CA SER A 54 -2.93 -3.82 11.50
C SER A 54 -3.54 -2.70 10.64
N LEU A 55 -4.82 -2.43 10.83
CA LEU A 55 -5.55 -1.37 10.16
C LEU A 55 -6.29 -0.59 11.24
N GLN A 56 -5.95 0.68 11.42
CA GLN A 56 -6.65 1.53 12.37
C GLN A 56 -7.87 2.15 11.66
N ILE A 57 -8.98 2.25 12.38
CA ILE A 57 -10.23 2.85 11.88
C ILE A 57 -10.58 4.03 12.77
N GLN A 58 -10.88 5.16 12.16
CA GLN A 58 -11.42 6.34 12.82
C GLN A 58 -12.73 6.73 12.15
N ALA A 59 -13.80 6.87 12.94
CA ALA A 59 -15.09 7.33 12.45
C ALA A 59 -15.03 8.82 12.07
N THR A 60 -15.69 9.18 10.97
CA THR A 60 -15.82 10.58 10.53
C THR A 60 -17.02 11.27 11.17
N GLY A 61 -17.98 10.49 11.66
CA GLY A 61 -19.28 10.98 12.14
C GLY A 61 -20.29 11.20 11.01
N GLU A 62 -19.88 11.03 9.75
CA GLU A 62 -20.79 11.01 8.61
C GLU A 62 -21.61 9.71 8.60
N LYS A 63 -22.84 9.79 8.10
CA LYS A 63 -23.66 8.60 7.88
C LYS A 63 -23.19 7.91 6.61
N SER A 64 -23.33 6.59 6.58
CA SER A 64 -23.25 5.85 5.32
C SER A 64 -24.20 6.48 4.30
N ASP A 65 -23.71 6.66 3.08
CA ASP A 65 -24.47 7.22 1.96
C ASP A 65 -25.53 6.26 1.41
N GLY A 66 -25.70 5.08 2.01
CA GLY A 66 -26.63 4.05 1.57
C GLY A 66 -26.21 3.34 0.28
N SER A 67 -24.99 3.57 -0.20
CA SER A 67 -24.43 2.89 -1.37
C SER A 67 -24.28 1.40 -1.10
N THR A 68 -24.63 0.59 -2.09
CA THR A 68 -24.35 -0.87 -2.08
C THR A 68 -22.93 -1.19 -2.57
N LYS A 69 -22.18 -0.16 -2.99
CA LYS A 69 -20.75 -0.22 -3.30
C LYS A 69 -19.95 0.49 -2.21
N ALA A 70 -18.76 -0.01 -1.93
CA ALA A 70 -17.78 0.73 -1.14
C ALA A 70 -17.28 1.95 -1.94
N ASN A 71 -17.57 3.16 -1.47
CA ASN A 71 -16.92 4.37 -1.96
C ASN A 71 -15.57 4.50 -1.26
N PHE A 72 -14.49 4.63 -2.04
CA PHE A 72 -13.15 4.64 -1.50
C PHE A 72 -12.26 5.66 -2.21
N LEU A 73 -11.77 6.62 -1.44
CA LEU A 73 -10.84 7.65 -1.87
C LEU A 73 -9.46 7.40 -1.25
N TYR A 74 -8.46 7.27 -2.11
CA TYR A 74 -7.05 7.24 -1.76
C TYR A 74 -6.37 8.53 -2.23
N ILE A 75 -5.60 9.18 -1.36
CA ILE A 75 -4.70 10.27 -1.75
C ILE A 75 -3.33 9.97 -1.16
N GLY A 76 -2.34 9.80 -2.04
CA GLY A 76 -0.97 9.48 -1.68
C GLY A 76 0.02 10.19 -2.59
N ALA A 77 1.28 9.81 -2.50
CA ALA A 77 2.32 10.23 -3.43
C ALA A 77 3.27 9.07 -3.68
N GLU A 78 3.89 9.05 -4.86
CA GLU A 78 4.81 7.99 -5.21
C GLU A 78 6.05 8.00 -4.32
N PHE A 79 6.55 9.16 -3.90
CA PHE A 79 7.70 9.27 -2.99
C PHE A 79 7.42 8.71 -1.58
N CYS A 80 6.17 8.75 -1.13
CA CYS A 80 5.80 8.50 0.26
C CYS A 80 5.93 7.01 0.65
N PRO A 81 6.74 6.67 1.68
CA PRO A 81 6.99 5.27 2.04
C PRO A 81 5.76 4.58 2.65
N PHE A 82 4.97 5.28 3.45
CA PHE A 82 3.73 4.74 4.02
C PHE A 82 2.69 4.45 2.92
N CYS A 83 2.60 5.36 1.96
CA CYS A 83 1.80 5.23 0.75
C CYS A 83 2.22 4.00 -0.06
N ALA A 84 3.52 3.78 -0.23
CA ALA A 84 4.07 2.61 -0.92
C ALA A 84 3.69 1.28 -0.26
N MET A 85 3.77 1.18 1.07
CA MET A 85 3.39 -0.04 1.81
C MET A 85 1.89 -0.31 1.70
N GLU A 86 1.07 0.72 1.89
CA GLU A 86 -0.39 0.58 1.86
C GLU A 86 -0.91 0.22 0.46
N ARG A 87 -0.33 0.80 -0.60
CA ARG A 87 -0.68 0.50 -2.00
C ARG A 87 -0.59 -0.98 -2.35
N LEU A 88 0.37 -1.71 -1.77
CA LEU A 88 0.49 -3.16 -2.00
C LEU A 88 -0.74 -3.90 -1.46
N SER A 89 -1.07 -3.67 -0.19
CA SER A 89 -2.21 -4.30 0.48
C SER A 89 -3.53 -3.91 -0.20
N LEU A 90 -3.64 -2.63 -0.57
CA LEU A 90 -4.83 -2.09 -1.20
C LEU A 90 -5.03 -2.65 -2.62
N THR A 91 -3.98 -2.72 -3.43
CA THR A 91 -4.03 -3.30 -4.79
C THR A 91 -4.43 -4.76 -4.75
N ALA A 92 -3.82 -5.54 -3.84
CA ALA A 92 -4.17 -6.94 -3.64
C ALA A 92 -5.64 -7.11 -3.23
N ALA A 93 -6.15 -6.27 -2.31
CA ALA A 93 -7.55 -6.28 -1.92
C ALA A 93 -8.49 -5.94 -3.10
N LEU A 94 -8.27 -4.79 -3.75
CA LEU A 94 -9.12 -4.29 -4.84
C LEU A 94 -9.18 -5.26 -6.03
N SER A 95 -8.08 -5.97 -6.32
CA SER A 95 -8.04 -6.97 -7.39
C SER A 95 -8.98 -8.16 -7.18
N ARG A 96 -9.48 -8.35 -5.95
CA ARG A 96 -10.51 -9.37 -5.63
C ARG A 96 -11.93 -8.89 -5.93
N PHE A 97 -12.14 -7.58 -6.05
CA PHE A 97 -13.44 -6.93 -6.25
C PHE A 97 -13.58 -6.26 -7.61
N GLY A 98 -12.54 -6.23 -8.43
CA GLY A 98 -12.54 -5.55 -9.71
C GLY A 98 -11.28 -5.81 -10.50
N LYS A 99 -11.08 -5.03 -11.55
CA LYS A 99 -9.94 -5.15 -12.45
C LYS A 99 -9.27 -3.80 -12.63
N PHE A 100 -7.95 -3.79 -12.43
CA PHE A 100 -7.09 -2.68 -12.82
C PHE A 100 -6.72 -2.73 -14.30
N GLU A 101 -6.58 -1.56 -14.90
CA GLU A 101 -5.95 -1.32 -16.19
C GLU A 101 -4.91 -0.20 -15.99
N ASN A 102 -3.79 -0.24 -16.74
CA ASN A 102 -2.67 0.71 -16.60
C ASN A 102 -2.10 0.80 -15.17
N LEU A 103 -2.06 -0.32 -14.45
CA LEU A 103 -1.34 -0.41 -13.19
C LEU A 103 0.15 -0.66 -13.49
N HIS A 104 1.02 0.16 -12.91
CA HIS A 104 2.45 0.08 -13.14
C HIS A 104 3.24 -0.02 -11.84
N ASP A 105 4.34 -0.76 -11.88
CA ASP A 105 5.30 -0.78 -10.80
C ASP A 105 6.00 0.57 -10.66
N THR A 106 6.25 0.97 -9.42
CA THR A 106 7.08 2.12 -9.05
C THR A 106 7.86 1.80 -7.78
N ILE A 107 8.64 2.76 -7.28
CA ILE A 107 9.38 2.64 -6.03
C ILE A 107 9.24 3.96 -5.26
N SER A 108 9.12 3.90 -3.93
CA SER A 108 9.10 5.09 -3.06
C SER A 108 10.42 5.84 -3.01
N GLY A 109 10.38 7.11 -2.60
CA GLY A 109 11.51 8.04 -2.65
C GLY A 109 12.82 7.47 -2.07
N SER A 110 13.94 7.89 -2.64
CA SER A 110 15.27 7.43 -2.21
C SER A 110 15.80 8.14 -0.96
N ALA A 111 15.16 9.24 -0.54
CA ALA A 111 15.61 10.13 0.53
C ALA A 111 14.76 10.04 1.81
N GLU A 112 14.22 8.86 2.12
CA GLU A 112 13.34 8.57 3.27
C GLU A 112 14.05 7.82 4.42
N GLY A 113 15.38 7.92 4.48
CA GLY A 113 16.22 7.27 5.49
C GLY A 113 16.07 5.74 5.50
N LYS A 114 15.61 5.17 6.62
CA LYS A 114 15.43 3.71 6.77
C LYS A 114 14.24 3.15 5.97
N LEU A 115 13.39 4.01 5.44
CA LEU A 115 12.20 3.65 4.65
C LEU A 115 12.38 3.96 3.16
N SER A 116 13.59 4.31 2.71
CA SER A 116 13.86 4.58 1.31
C SER A 116 13.64 3.36 0.41
N ASN A 117 13.21 3.62 -0.81
CA ASN A 117 13.17 2.66 -1.91
C ASN A 117 12.32 1.41 -1.65
N ILE A 118 11.06 1.62 -1.23
CA ILE A 118 10.08 0.54 -1.09
C ILE A 118 9.47 0.26 -2.47
N PRO A 119 9.59 -0.97 -3.02
CA PRO A 119 8.95 -1.32 -4.28
C PRO A 119 7.43 -1.39 -4.09
N THR A 120 6.68 -0.83 -5.04
CA THR A 120 5.23 -0.69 -4.96
C THR A 120 4.62 -0.51 -6.35
N VAL A 121 3.34 -0.16 -6.41
CA VAL A 121 2.63 0.21 -7.63
C VAL A 121 2.21 1.67 -7.56
N THR A 122 1.96 2.29 -8.71
CA THR A 122 1.42 3.66 -8.79
C THR A 122 -0.03 3.65 -9.22
N TYR A 123 -0.83 4.54 -8.64
CA TYR A 123 -2.16 4.88 -9.16
C TYR A 123 -2.13 6.07 -10.11
N LYS A 124 -0.97 6.48 -10.62
CA LYS A 124 -0.90 7.47 -11.70
C LYS A 124 -1.51 6.88 -12.98
N ASN A 125 -2.50 7.55 -13.56
CA ASN A 125 -3.18 7.14 -14.80
C ASN A 125 -3.84 5.75 -14.77
N TYR A 126 -4.09 5.20 -13.58
CA TYR A 126 -4.81 3.93 -13.44
C TYR A 126 -6.24 4.03 -13.99
N ALA A 127 -6.80 2.90 -14.36
CA ALA A 127 -8.24 2.73 -14.44
C ALA A 127 -8.67 1.50 -13.63
N TYR A 128 -9.86 1.56 -13.04
CA TYR A 128 -10.38 0.49 -12.22
C TYR A 128 -11.88 0.27 -12.48
N LYS A 129 -12.26 -0.97 -12.77
CA LYS A 129 -13.64 -1.38 -13.07
C LYS A 129 -14.14 -2.35 -12.00
N SER A 130 -15.27 -2.02 -11.37
CA SER A 130 -15.86 -2.87 -10.33
C SER A 130 -17.36 -2.67 -10.16
N ASN A 131 -18.05 -3.77 -9.84
CA ASN A 131 -19.44 -3.78 -9.40
C ASN A 131 -19.60 -3.54 -7.90
N TYR A 132 -18.51 -3.50 -7.13
CA TYR A 132 -18.52 -3.50 -5.67
C TYR A 132 -17.81 -2.29 -5.06
N VAL A 133 -16.86 -1.68 -5.78
CA VAL A 133 -16.07 -0.56 -5.27
C VAL A 133 -16.07 0.58 -6.27
N ASN A 134 -16.36 1.79 -5.80
CA ASN A 134 -16.09 3.02 -6.52
C ASN A 134 -14.75 3.57 -6.02
N PHE A 135 -13.68 3.29 -6.75
CA PHE A 135 -12.33 3.62 -6.35
C PHE A 135 -11.82 4.89 -7.04
N LYS A 136 -11.46 5.90 -6.24
CA LYS A 136 -10.77 7.11 -6.68
C LYS A 136 -9.40 7.19 -6.00
N ALA A 137 -8.34 7.38 -6.78
CA ALA A 137 -6.99 7.52 -6.28
C ALA A 137 -6.27 8.68 -6.95
N PHE A 138 -5.48 9.41 -6.16
CA PHE A 138 -4.63 10.49 -6.62
C PHE A 138 -3.22 10.33 -6.07
N GLU A 139 -2.25 10.37 -6.96
CA GLU A 139 -0.83 10.52 -6.62
C GLU A 139 -0.49 12.00 -6.74
N ILE A 140 -0.29 12.71 -5.63
CA ILE A 140 -0.08 14.17 -5.63
C ILE A 140 1.36 14.55 -6.00
N GLY A 141 2.30 13.62 -5.84
CA GLY A 141 3.70 13.81 -6.23
C GLY A 141 4.30 12.53 -6.78
N ASP A 142 5.25 12.68 -7.71
CA ASP A 142 6.04 11.56 -8.21
C ASP A 142 7.13 11.14 -7.22
N ARG A 143 7.88 10.10 -7.58
CA ARG A 143 8.99 9.55 -6.78
C ARG A 143 10.03 10.60 -6.37
N GLU A 144 10.24 11.62 -7.21
CA GLU A 144 11.19 12.70 -6.95
C GLU A 144 10.56 13.89 -6.22
N GLY A 145 9.28 13.80 -5.84
CA GLY A 145 8.56 14.83 -5.13
C GLY A 145 8.03 15.96 -6.01
N ARG A 146 8.03 15.80 -7.35
CA ARG A 146 7.42 16.78 -8.25
C ARG A 146 5.92 16.57 -8.25
N GLU A 147 5.15 17.65 -8.24
CA GLU A 147 3.69 17.59 -8.27
C GLU A 147 3.20 16.98 -9.59
N ILE A 148 2.28 16.00 -9.53
CA ILE A 148 1.81 15.26 -10.72
C ILE A 148 0.29 15.09 -10.85
N ALA A 149 -0.51 15.61 -9.91
CA ALA A 149 -1.97 15.56 -10.02
C ALA A 149 -2.62 16.86 -9.54
N ASP A 150 -3.63 17.30 -10.29
CA ASP A 150 -4.61 18.29 -9.81
C ASP A 150 -5.81 17.54 -9.23
N ILE A 151 -5.96 17.59 -7.91
CA ILE A 151 -7.07 16.92 -7.21
C ILE A 151 -8.36 17.74 -7.40
N PRO A 152 -9.47 17.13 -7.86
CA PRO A 152 -10.73 17.85 -8.00
C PRO A 152 -11.21 18.45 -6.67
N LYS A 153 -12.04 19.50 -6.77
CA LYS A 153 -12.43 20.35 -5.63
C LYS A 153 -13.00 19.56 -4.43
N LEU A 154 -13.84 18.55 -4.68
CA LEU A 154 -14.47 17.76 -3.62
C LEU A 154 -13.43 16.94 -2.86
N GLU A 155 -12.59 16.19 -3.56
CA GLU A 155 -11.55 15.35 -2.97
C GLU A 155 -10.49 16.20 -2.26
N LYS A 156 -10.19 17.41 -2.77
CA LYS A 156 -9.32 18.38 -2.09
C LYS A 156 -9.91 18.88 -0.77
N GLN A 157 -11.23 19.07 -0.69
CA GLN A 157 -11.92 19.42 0.56
C GLN A 157 -11.88 18.27 1.56
N ILE A 158 -12.14 17.04 1.12
CA ILE A 158 -12.03 15.84 1.96
C ILE A 158 -10.59 15.73 2.50
N PHE A 159 -9.58 15.92 1.65
CA PHE A 159 -8.18 15.90 2.07
C PHE A 159 -7.86 16.98 3.11
N ALA A 160 -8.35 18.20 2.96
CA ALA A 160 -8.14 19.27 3.93
C ALA A 160 -8.78 18.98 5.30
N ILE A 161 -9.91 18.27 5.34
CA ILE A 161 -10.63 17.92 6.58
C ILE A 161 -9.90 16.79 7.32
N TYR A 162 -9.57 15.71 6.62
CA TYR A 162 -9.06 14.48 7.24
C TYR A 162 -7.53 14.38 7.27
N SER A 163 -6.85 15.24 6.51
CA SER A 163 -5.38 15.40 6.53
C SER A 163 -4.99 16.89 6.61
N PRO A 164 -5.40 17.63 7.66
CA PRO A 164 -5.20 19.09 7.74
C PRO A 164 -3.72 19.52 7.72
N ASN A 165 -2.81 18.62 8.09
CA ASN A 165 -1.36 18.84 8.04
C ASN A 165 -0.70 18.27 6.77
N GLY A 166 -1.49 17.88 5.77
CA GLY A 166 -1.00 17.25 4.53
C GLY A 166 -0.52 15.81 4.70
N GLY A 167 -0.94 15.12 5.77
CA GLY A 167 -0.56 13.73 6.02
C GLY A 167 -1.06 12.78 4.94
N ILE A 168 -0.18 11.93 4.43
CA ILE A 168 -0.45 10.90 3.41
C ILE A 168 0.10 9.53 3.85
N PRO A 169 -0.55 8.42 3.48
CA PRO A 169 -1.75 8.35 2.65
C PRO A 169 -3.02 8.77 3.41
N LEU A 170 -3.97 9.39 2.70
CA LEU A 170 -5.36 9.46 3.14
C LEU A 170 -6.12 8.27 2.53
N THR A 171 -6.82 7.52 3.38
CA THR A 171 -7.79 6.51 2.96
C THR A 171 -9.15 6.78 3.58
N TYR A 172 -10.07 7.28 2.76
CA TYR A 172 -11.39 7.76 3.19
C TYR A 172 -12.50 6.93 2.55
N TRP A 173 -13.47 6.55 3.36
CA TRP A 173 -14.55 5.62 2.99
C TRP A 173 -15.96 6.20 3.18
N GLY A 174 -16.08 7.52 3.38
CA GLY A 174 -17.31 8.20 3.77
C GLY A 174 -17.43 8.33 5.29
N ASP A 175 -17.88 7.26 5.92
CA ASP A 175 -18.16 7.17 7.37
C ASP A 175 -16.93 6.89 8.24
N ILE A 176 -15.82 6.48 7.62
CA ILE A 176 -14.53 6.22 8.30
C ILE A 176 -13.34 6.72 7.48
N VAL A 177 -12.24 6.95 8.17
CA VAL A 177 -10.88 6.98 7.62
C VAL A 177 -10.06 5.84 8.19
N THR A 178 -9.13 5.31 7.41
CA THR A 178 -8.22 4.25 7.83
C THR A 178 -6.78 4.71 7.89
N PHE A 179 -5.96 4.04 8.69
CA PHE A 179 -4.51 4.25 8.72
C PHE A 179 -3.77 2.91 8.68
N GLY A 180 -2.82 2.81 7.76
CA GLY A 180 -2.11 1.58 7.48
C GLY A 180 -2.89 0.67 6.53
N PRO A 181 -2.41 -0.58 6.32
CA PRO A 181 -1.33 -1.24 7.04
C PRO A 181 0.06 -0.74 6.62
N ASP A 182 0.95 -0.58 7.60
CA ASP A 182 2.38 -0.34 7.37
C ASP A 182 3.21 -1.59 7.66
N SER A 183 4.29 -1.77 6.92
CA SER A 183 5.22 -2.90 7.06
C SER A 183 6.52 -2.52 7.80
N GLY A 184 6.56 -1.31 8.39
CA GLY A 184 7.79 -0.72 8.89
C GLY A 184 8.92 -0.74 7.86
N THR A 185 10.10 -1.22 8.25
CA THR A 185 11.28 -1.31 7.37
C THR A 185 11.34 -2.60 6.55
N LEU A 186 10.33 -3.48 6.62
CA LEU A 186 10.36 -4.81 6.00
C LEU A 186 10.65 -4.74 4.49
N LEU A 187 10.03 -3.78 3.82
CA LEU A 187 10.09 -3.64 2.36
C LEU A 187 11.13 -2.59 1.89
N ALA A 188 11.90 -2.00 2.81
CA ALA A 188 12.82 -0.94 2.45
C ALA A 188 14.04 -1.49 1.70
N GLY A 189 14.27 -0.98 0.48
CA GLY A 189 15.46 -1.30 -0.32
C GLY A 189 15.47 -2.69 -0.94
N ILE A 190 14.37 -3.44 -0.88
CA ILE A 190 14.28 -4.78 -1.51
C ILE A 190 13.79 -4.66 -2.96
N LYS A 191 14.12 -5.66 -3.79
CA LYS A 191 13.68 -5.70 -5.20
C LYS A 191 12.21 -6.08 -5.30
N GLY A 192 11.45 -5.42 -6.19
CA GLY A 192 10.04 -5.74 -6.40
C GLY A 192 9.78 -7.20 -6.78
N ALA A 193 10.63 -7.80 -7.61
CA ALA A 193 10.59 -9.23 -7.95
C ALA A 193 10.68 -10.16 -6.72
N ALA A 194 11.49 -9.77 -5.72
CA ALA A 194 11.63 -10.53 -4.48
C ALA A 194 10.36 -10.44 -3.64
N VAL A 195 9.73 -9.25 -3.58
CA VAL A 195 8.41 -9.08 -2.96
C VAL A 195 7.38 -9.93 -3.70
N ALA A 196 7.31 -9.82 -5.02
CA ALA A 196 6.38 -10.56 -5.87
C ALA A 196 6.43 -12.08 -5.60
N SER A 197 7.64 -12.65 -5.51
CA SER A 197 7.83 -14.06 -5.17
C SER A 197 7.44 -14.39 -3.72
N ALA A 198 7.65 -13.47 -2.78
CA ALA A 198 7.30 -13.69 -1.38
C ALA A 198 5.79 -13.67 -1.14
N LEU A 199 5.03 -12.89 -1.92
CA LEU A 199 3.58 -12.75 -1.78
C LEU A 199 2.80 -14.06 -1.98
N THR A 200 3.35 -15.03 -2.71
CA THR A 200 2.70 -16.33 -2.94
C THR A 200 3.02 -17.36 -1.86
N ASN A 201 3.96 -17.08 -0.96
CA ASN A 201 4.26 -17.94 0.19
C ASN A 201 3.53 -17.37 1.43
N PRO A 202 2.47 -18.03 1.93
CA PRO A 202 1.68 -17.51 3.04
C PRO A 202 2.48 -17.36 4.35
N ASN A 203 3.65 -18.00 4.48
CA ASN A 203 4.51 -17.90 5.66
C ASN A 203 5.58 -16.80 5.55
N SER A 204 5.71 -16.13 4.39
CA SER A 204 6.68 -15.03 4.24
C SER A 204 6.23 -13.82 5.06
N LYS A 205 7.19 -13.02 5.54
CA LYS A 205 6.86 -11.79 6.31
C LYS A 205 6.13 -10.78 5.42
N GLU A 206 6.51 -10.74 4.15
CA GLU A 206 5.95 -9.88 3.12
C GLU A 206 4.48 -10.24 2.85
N ALA A 207 4.14 -11.54 2.75
CA ALA A 207 2.75 -11.97 2.61
C ALA A 207 1.95 -11.73 3.90
N GLN A 208 2.52 -12.04 5.06
CA GLN A 208 1.88 -11.80 6.36
C GLN A 208 1.54 -10.32 6.58
N SER A 209 2.36 -9.40 6.09
CA SER A 209 2.09 -7.97 6.14
C SER A 209 1.14 -7.52 5.01
N THR A 210 1.45 -7.85 3.76
CA THR A 210 0.73 -7.33 2.57
C THR A 210 -0.62 -8.01 2.36
N ILE A 211 -0.64 -9.34 2.34
CA ILE A 211 -1.87 -10.12 2.13
C ILE A 211 -2.74 -10.09 3.39
N GLY A 212 -2.12 -10.02 4.57
CA GLY A 212 -2.81 -9.73 5.83
C GLY A 212 -3.55 -8.39 5.75
N GLY A 213 -2.85 -7.36 5.29
CA GLY A 213 -3.40 -6.04 5.01
C GLY A 213 -4.54 -6.06 4.00
N ALA A 214 -4.36 -6.80 2.92
CA ALA A 214 -5.36 -6.97 1.88
C ALA A 214 -6.65 -7.62 2.41
N ASN A 215 -6.55 -8.57 3.34
CA ASN A 215 -7.71 -9.15 4.00
C ASN A 215 -8.43 -8.16 4.93
N LEU A 216 -7.72 -7.23 5.59
CA LEU A 216 -8.32 -6.17 6.39
C LEU A 216 -9.12 -5.20 5.51
N PHE A 217 -8.54 -4.72 4.41
CA PHE A 217 -9.27 -3.90 3.43
C PHE A 217 -10.43 -4.66 2.78
N SER A 218 -10.24 -5.94 2.46
CA SER A 218 -11.32 -6.78 1.93
C SER A 218 -12.47 -6.92 2.93
N ALA A 219 -12.18 -7.07 4.22
CA ALA A 219 -13.20 -7.09 5.26
C ALA A 219 -13.99 -5.77 5.33
N GLU A 220 -13.31 -4.64 5.18
CA GLU A 220 -13.98 -3.34 5.14
C GLU A 220 -14.90 -3.20 3.93
N ILE A 221 -14.42 -3.55 2.74
CA ILE A 221 -15.23 -3.57 1.51
C ILE A 221 -16.44 -4.51 1.68
N CYS A 222 -16.24 -5.68 2.27
CA CYS A 222 -17.32 -6.64 2.51
C CYS A 222 -18.40 -6.10 3.45
N SER A 223 -18.02 -5.28 4.44
CA SER A 223 -19.00 -4.64 5.32
C SER A 223 -19.90 -3.65 4.57
N LYS A 224 -19.31 -2.88 3.65
CA LYS A 224 -19.98 -1.83 2.86
C LYS A 224 -20.83 -2.37 1.71
N THR A 225 -20.54 -3.59 1.28
CA THR A 225 -21.21 -4.24 0.14
C THR A 225 -22.27 -5.26 0.56
N GLY A 226 -22.52 -5.39 1.86
CA GLY A 226 -23.42 -6.41 2.40
C GLY A 226 -22.92 -7.84 2.13
N GLY A 227 -21.59 -8.04 2.18
CA GLY A 227 -20.95 -9.34 2.00
C GLY A 227 -20.76 -9.77 0.54
N LYS A 228 -20.63 -8.82 -0.41
CA LYS A 228 -20.48 -9.13 -1.84
C LYS A 228 -19.11 -8.70 -2.41
N PRO A 229 -18.49 -9.52 -3.29
CA PRO A 229 -18.96 -10.81 -3.76
C PRO A 229 -18.74 -11.91 -2.71
N GLU A 230 -19.66 -12.86 -2.66
CA GLU A 230 -19.71 -13.87 -1.59
C GLU A 230 -18.43 -14.73 -1.54
N ASN A 231 -17.86 -15.08 -2.69
CA ASN A 231 -16.62 -15.88 -2.77
C ASN A 231 -15.42 -15.19 -2.10
N VAL A 232 -15.41 -13.85 -2.02
CA VAL A 232 -14.39 -13.08 -1.30
C VAL A 232 -14.81 -12.89 0.15
N CYS A 233 -16.03 -12.42 0.39
CA CYS A 233 -16.49 -12.03 1.72
C CYS A 233 -16.73 -13.20 2.67
N SER A 234 -16.97 -14.39 2.14
CA SER A 234 -17.05 -15.64 2.89
C SER A 234 -15.73 -16.43 2.91
N SER A 235 -14.62 -15.85 2.44
CA SER A 235 -13.31 -16.50 2.57
C SER A 235 -12.88 -16.54 4.04
N SER A 236 -12.16 -17.59 4.46
CA SER A 236 -11.68 -17.69 5.85
C SER A 236 -10.69 -16.59 6.18
N GLY A 237 -9.89 -16.15 5.21
CA GLY A 237 -8.96 -15.04 5.35
C GLY A 237 -9.65 -13.72 5.73
N VAL A 238 -10.69 -13.36 4.98
CA VAL A 238 -11.48 -12.14 5.22
C VAL A 238 -12.24 -12.21 6.54
N ARG A 239 -12.88 -13.36 6.86
CA ARG A 239 -13.57 -13.53 8.15
C ARG A 239 -12.62 -13.45 9.34
N SER A 240 -11.40 -13.97 9.20
CA SER A 240 -10.36 -13.86 10.23
C SER A 240 -9.96 -12.39 10.43
N ALA A 241 -9.77 -11.65 9.33
CA ALA A 241 -9.39 -10.24 9.39
C ALA A 241 -10.51 -9.32 9.90
N ALA A 242 -11.77 -9.60 9.56
CA ALA A 242 -12.92 -8.84 10.04
C ALA A 242 -12.97 -8.76 11.58
N LYS A 243 -12.58 -9.83 12.28
CA LYS A 243 -12.52 -9.87 13.76
C LYS A 243 -11.47 -8.94 14.38
N ARG A 244 -10.56 -8.36 13.59
CA ARG A 244 -9.54 -7.40 14.07
C ARG A 244 -9.98 -5.95 13.94
N ILE A 245 -11.00 -5.68 13.14
CA ILE A 245 -11.46 -4.32 12.84
C ILE A 245 -12.94 -4.10 13.17
N ARG A 246 -13.58 -5.08 13.82
CA ARG A 246 -14.98 -5.09 14.24
C ARG A 246 -15.13 -5.68 15.63
#